data_AF-A0A9X3CJ38-F1
#
_entry.id   AF-A0A9X3CJ38-F1
#
_cell.length_a   1.000
_cell.length_b   1.000
_cell.length_c   1.000
_cell.angle_alpha   90.00
_cell.angle_beta   90.00
_cell.angle_gamma   90.00
#
_symmetry.space_group_name_H-M   'P 1'
#
loop_
_entity.id
_entity.type
_entity.pdbx_description
1 polymer ?
#
loop_
_entity_poly.entity_id
_entity_poly.type
_entity_poly.pdbx_seq_one_letter_code
_entity_poly.pdbx_strand_id
1 'polypeptide(L)'
;EFPFVNGFEPISKFKFLGSLLRNKTRMPVHPVKHLFFAFWLFEGDASQFSIVRCNTSNDFVENTENRDVDSKILELISEGKSMECVHGITGKSRCYIRRVCELHGIEHSSNQNAHSELIRNKVISMAELGRNRQEIAEELSLGIGYVEQVISNTPGLVAHRKKLWILRKVRSSYRELRMARKVHPDWIRKDFKQIHNRAFFYLYRNARRLLESVLPAKLRARGTKFDWVKEDERLYEAISKMKKLDDLSISALGHHVQDHGHLRRNLKRLTKTKKLLRELNFL
;
A
#
# COMPACT_ATOMS: atom_id res chain seq x y z
N GLU A 1 -6.31 13.41 11.03
CA GLU A 1 -7.62 12.71 11.08
C GLU A 1 -8.10 12.49 9.65
N PHE A 2 -8.43 11.25 9.28
CA PHE A 2 -9.07 10.98 7.99
C PHE A 2 -10.57 11.18 8.18
N PRO A 3 -11.20 12.22 7.61
CA PRO A 3 -12.63 12.38 7.74
C PRO A 3 -13.29 11.25 6.94
N PHE A 4 -13.88 10.29 7.66
CA PHE A 4 -14.68 9.20 7.11
C PHE A 4 -16.04 9.78 6.69
N VAL A 5 -16.06 10.57 5.61
CA VAL A 5 -17.29 11.26 5.15
C VAL A 5 -18.28 10.25 4.54
N ASN A 6 -17.80 9.12 4.02
CA ASN A 6 -18.62 8.08 3.42
C ASN A 6 -18.67 6.84 4.32
N GLY A 7 -19.82 6.58 4.95
CA GLY A 7 -20.01 5.43 5.84
C GLY A 7 -21.18 5.54 6.80
N PHE A 8 -21.56 6.76 7.18
CA PHE A 8 -22.67 7.07 8.11
C PHE A 8 -24.02 7.29 7.40
N GLU A 9 -24.28 6.54 6.34
CA GLU A 9 -25.62 6.56 5.74
C GLU A 9 -26.58 5.92 6.74
N PRO A 10 -27.75 6.54 7.03
CA PRO A 10 -28.73 5.94 7.92
C PRO A 10 -29.10 4.53 7.45
N ILE A 11 -29.13 3.57 8.39
CA ILE A 11 -29.43 2.15 8.12
C ILE A 11 -30.78 2.01 7.38
N SER A 12 -31.73 2.91 7.66
CA SER A 12 -33.05 2.97 7.02
C SER A 12 -33.04 3.38 5.55
N LYS A 13 -31.92 3.87 4.99
CA LYS A 13 -31.87 4.26 3.57
C LYS A 13 -31.55 3.09 2.67
N PHE A 14 -32.26 3.01 1.55
CA PHE A 14 -32.05 1.99 0.51
C PHE A 14 -30.62 1.98 -0.06
N LYS A 15 -29.88 3.10 0.02
CA LYS A 15 -28.48 3.18 -0.40
C LYS A 15 -27.56 2.30 0.47
N PHE A 16 -27.83 2.21 1.77
CA PHE A 16 -27.12 1.33 2.69
C PHE A 16 -27.46 -0.13 2.41
N LEU A 17 -28.76 -0.47 2.43
CA LEU A 17 -29.26 -1.84 2.21
C LEU A 17 -28.93 -2.39 0.81
N GLY A 18 -29.11 -1.57 -0.22
CA GLY A 18 -28.86 -1.96 -1.60
C GLY A 18 -27.39 -2.28 -1.90
N SER A 19 -26.46 -1.70 -1.13
CA SER A 19 -25.03 -2.06 -1.24
C SER A 19 -24.70 -3.44 -0.65
N LEU A 20 -25.47 -3.86 0.37
CA LEU A 20 -25.30 -5.13 1.09
C LEU A 20 -26.02 -6.31 0.42
N LEU A 21 -27.18 -6.06 -0.20
CA LEU A 21 -28.04 -7.12 -0.75
C LEU A 21 -27.70 -7.52 -2.20
N ARG A 22 -26.89 -6.73 -2.91
CA ARG A 22 -26.55 -7.00 -4.33
C ARG A 22 -25.36 -7.95 -4.44
N ASN A 23 -25.56 -9.09 -5.12
CA ASN A 23 -24.50 -10.08 -5.39
C ASN A 23 -23.27 -9.54 -6.17
N LYS A 24 -23.40 -8.43 -6.89
CA LYS A 24 -22.33 -7.83 -7.73
C LYS A 24 -22.24 -6.31 -7.57
N THR A 25 -22.03 -5.83 -6.37
CA THR A 25 -21.48 -4.49 -6.16
C THR A 25 -19.96 -4.61 -6.17
N ARG A 26 -19.28 -4.06 -7.19
CA ARG A 26 -17.80 -3.90 -7.19
C ARG A 26 -17.32 -2.87 -6.15
N MET A 27 -18.09 -2.70 -5.08
CA MET A 27 -17.90 -1.77 -3.99
C MET A 27 -17.58 -2.62 -2.76
N PRO A 28 -16.32 -2.66 -2.29
CA PRO A 28 -16.01 -3.38 -1.07
C PRO A 28 -16.79 -2.76 0.09
N VAL A 29 -17.72 -3.52 0.66
CA VAL A 29 -18.47 -3.10 1.86
C VAL A 29 -17.65 -3.49 3.08
N HIS A 30 -17.47 -2.57 4.01
CA HIS A 30 -16.77 -2.84 5.27
C HIS A 30 -17.53 -3.90 6.10
N PRO A 31 -16.85 -4.89 6.72
CA PRO A 31 -17.50 -5.97 7.49
C PRO A 31 -18.47 -5.50 8.57
N VAL A 32 -18.17 -4.36 9.20
CA VAL A 32 -19.03 -3.74 10.23
C VAL A 32 -20.44 -3.40 9.71
N LYS A 33 -20.61 -3.08 8.42
CA LYS A 33 -21.95 -2.85 7.86
C LYS A 33 -22.79 -4.12 7.82
N HIS A 34 -22.16 -5.28 7.60
CA HIS A 34 -22.83 -6.58 7.68
C HIS A 34 -23.25 -6.90 9.12
N LEU A 35 -22.42 -6.55 10.11
CA LEU A 35 -22.79 -6.70 11.52
C LEU A 35 -23.98 -5.83 11.90
N PHE A 36 -23.99 -4.54 11.54
CA PHE A 36 -25.13 -3.67 11.83
C PHE A 36 -26.42 -4.15 11.14
N PHE A 37 -26.30 -4.63 9.90
CA PHE A 37 -27.44 -5.19 9.19
C PHE A 37 -27.96 -6.47 9.86
N ALA A 38 -27.07 -7.37 10.30
CA ALA A 38 -27.44 -8.55 11.06
C ALA A 38 -28.10 -8.20 12.40
N PHE A 39 -27.52 -7.26 13.16
CA PHE A 39 -28.10 -6.77 14.42
C PHE A 39 -29.51 -6.21 14.22
N TRP A 40 -29.74 -5.47 13.13
CA TRP A 40 -31.06 -4.94 12.80
C TRP A 40 -32.03 -6.05 12.35
N LEU A 41 -31.55 -7.02 11.56
CA LEU A 41 -32.37 -8.11 11.01
C LEU A 41 -32.80 -9.13 12.06
N PHE A 42 -31.96 -9.39 13.06
CA PHE A 42 -32.18 -10.39 14.12
C PHE A 42 -32.38 -9.75 15.50
N GLU A 43 -33.01 -8.57 15.55
CA GLU A 43 -33.47 -7.93 16.80
C GLU A 43 -32.41 -7.85 17.92
N GLY A 44 -31.17 -7.55 17.56
CA GLY A 44 -30.08 -7.42 18.52
C GLY A 44 -29.14 -8.62 18.61
N ASP A 45 -29.39 -9.69 17.87
CA ASP A 45 -28.56 -10.90 17.90
C ASP A 45 -27.91 -11.20 16.54
N ALA A 46 -26.78 -10.55 16.28
CA ALA A 46 -26.00 -10.80 15.05
C ALA A 46 -25.38 -12.21 14.98
N SER A 47 -25.40 -13.01 16.05
CA SER A 47 -24.89 -14.38 16.00
C SER A 47 -25.77 -15.31 15.16
N GLN A 48 -27.05 -14.94 14.97
CA GLN A 48 -27.99 -15.63 14.09
C GLN A 48 -27.67 -15.45 12.61
N PHE A 49 -26.86 -14.45 12.27
CA PHE A 49 -26.29 -14.31 10.94
C PHE A 49 -25.15 -15.31 10.77
N SER A 50 -25.52 -16.59 10.72
CA SER A 50 -24.61 -17.64 10.31
C SER A 50 -24.33 -17.45 8.83
N ILE A 51 -23.15 -16.91 8.53
CA ILE A 51 -22.59 -17.04 7.19
C ILE A 51 -22.37 -18.55 7.05
N VAL A 52 -23.29 -19.24 6.39
CA VAL A 52 -22.98 -20.51 5.75
C VAL A 52 -21.71 -20.20 4.98
N ARG A 53 -20.58 -20.73 5.45
CA ARG A 53 -19.34 -20.69 4.69
C ARG A 53 -19.61 -21.57 3.50
N CYS A 54 -20.23 -20.99 2.48
CA CYS A 54 -20.13 -21.50 1.14
C CYS A 54 -18.62 -21.53 0.92
N ASN A 55 -18.05 -22.73 0.91
CA ASN A 55 -16.74 -22.95 0.32
C ASN A 55 -16.93 -22.68 -1.18
N THR A 56 -17.20 -21.43 -1.56
CA THR A 56 -16.78 -20.95 -2.86
C THR A 56 -15.27 -20.97 -2.74
N SER A 57 -14.67 -22.02 -3.29
CA SER A 57 -13.28 -21.95 -3.68
C SER A 57 -13.08 -20.57 -4.27
N ASN A 58 -12.18 -19.79 -3.67
CA ASN A 58 -11.57 -18.66 -4.36
C ASN A 58 -10.67 -19.29 -5.43
N ASP A 59 -11.28 -19.97 -6.39
CA ASP A 59 -10.67 -20.16 -7.68
C ASP A 59 -10.57 -18.74 -8.22
N PHE A 60 -9.34 -18.23 -8.19
CA PHE A 60 -8.91 -17.31 -9.20
C PHE A 60 -9.13 -18.04 -10.54
N VAL A 61 -10.36 -17.97 -11.06
CA VAL A 61 -10.65 -18.35 -12.43
C VAL A 61 -9.82 -17.37 -13.25
N GLU A 62 -8.65 -17.85 -13.66
CA GLU A 62 -7.80 -17.16 -14.61
C GLU A 62 -8.63 -16.80 -15.84
N ASN A 63 -8.19 -15.76 -16.55
CA ASN A 63 -8.83 -15.16 -17.72
C ASN A 63 -9.08 -16.10 -18.93
N THR A 64 -9.01 -17.42 -18.77
CA THR A 64 -9.26 -18.43 -19.80
C THR A 64 -10.71 -18.37 -20.30
N GLU A 65 -11.71 -18.25 -19.42
CA GLU A 65 -13.12 -18.15 -19.85
C GLU A 65 -13.39 -16.88 -20.68
N ASN A 66 -12.78 -15.74 -20.33
CA ASN A 66 -13.00 -14.52 -21.12
C ASN A 66 -12.25 -14.56 -22.46
N ARG A 67 -11.09 -15.23 -22.56
CA ARG A 67 -10.40 -15.43 -23.85
C ARG A 67 -11.21 -16.29 -24.81
N ASP A 68 -11.85 -17.33 -24.31
CA ASP A 68 -12.74 -18.17 -25.11
C ASP A 68 -13.93 -17.36 -25.64
N VAL A 69 -14.54 -16.54 -24.78
CA VAL A 69 -15.65 -15.66 -25.20
C VAL A 69 -15.20 -14.59 -26.19
N ASP A 70 -14.05 -13.96 -25.99
CA ASP A 70 -13.51 -12.96 -26.92
C ASP A 70 -13.25 -13.59 -28.30
N SER A 71 -12.70 -14.80 -28.35
CA SER A 71 -12.45 -15.54 -29.60
C SER A 71 -13.76 -15.84 -30.33
N LYS A 72 -14.76 -16.31 -29.58
CA LYS A 72 -16.11 -16.59 -30.12
C LYS A 72 -16.82 -15.32 -30.62
N ILE A 73 -16.63 -14.19 -29.95
CA ILE A 73 -17.13 -12.89 -30.43
C ILE A 73 -16.49 -12.54 -31.78
N LEU A 74 -15.17 -12.72 -31.92
CA LEU A 74 -14.46 -12.42 -33.17
C LEU A 74 -14.91 -13.32 -34.32
N GLU A 75 -15.10 -14.62 -34.07
CA GLU A 75 -15.64 -15.56 -35.06
C GLU A 75 -17.03 -15.12 -35.56
N LEU A 76 -17.98 -14.90 -34.64
CA LEU A 76 -19.35 -14.50 -35.00
C LEU A 76 -19.40 -13.16 -35.75
N ILE A 77 -18.55 -12.20 -35.38
CA ILE A 77 -18.44 -10.93 -36.09
C ILE A 77 -17.83 -11.14 -37.49
N SER A 78 -16.83 -12.00 -37.63
CA SER A 78 -16.21 -12.33 -38.92
C SER A 78 -17.17 -13.03 -39.89
N GLU A 79 -18.13 -13.78 -39.35
CA GLU A 79 -19.26 -14.38 -40.10
C GLU A 79 -20.32 -13.35 -40.53
N GLY A 80 -20.15 -12.07 -40.19
CA GLY A 80 -21.07 -10.99 -40.53
C GLY A 80 -22.32 -10.91 -39.63
N LYS A 81 -22.32 -11.56 -38.46
CA LYS A 81 -23.44 -11.45 -37.50
C LYS A 81 -23.48 -10.05 -36.89
N SER A 82 -24.69 -9.53 -36.68
CA SER A 82 -24.88 -8.24 -36.01
C SER A 82 -24.51 -8.30 -34.53
N MET A 83 -24.09 -7.18 -33.93
CA MET A 83 -23.79 -7.11 -32.49
C MET A 83 -24.96 -7.53 -31.59
N GLU A 84 -26.20 -7.36 -32.04
CA GLU A 84 -27.39 -7.80 -31.31
C GLU A 84 -27.50 -9.34 -31.31
N CYS A 85 -27.18 -9.98 -32.44
CA CYS A 85 -27.09 -11.43 -32.53
C CYS A 85 -25.97 -11.98 -31.63
N VAL A 86 -24.79 -11.34 -31.66
CA VAL A 86 -23.66 -11.69 -30.80
C VAL A 86 -24.02 -11.51 -29.32
N HIS A 87 -24.75 -10.46 -28.96
CA HIS A 87 -25.27 -10.26 -27.60
C HIS A 87 -26.18 -11.42 -27.17
N GLY A 88 -27.14 -11.81 -28.02
CA GLY A 88 -28.03 -12.93 -27.75
C GLY A 88 -27.32 -14.27 -27.56
N ILE A 89 -26.24 -14.51 -28.31
CA ILE A 89 -25.47 -15.77 -28.23
C ILE A 89 -24.51 -15.77 -27.04
N THR A 90 -23.78 -14.68 -26.81
CA THR A 90 -22.69 -14.63 -25.82
C THR A 90 -23.12 -14.12 -24.45
N GLY A 91 -24.30 -13.50 -24.35
CA GLY A 91 -24.78 -12.83 -23.13
C GLY A 91 -23.96 -11.60 -22.73
N LYS A 92 -22.95 -11.19 -23.52
CA LYS A 92 -22.12 -10.02 -23.24
C LYS A 92 -22.81 -8.75 -23.74
N SER A 93 -22.61 -7.64 -23.04
CA SER A 93 -23.22 -6.37 -23.43
C SER A 93 -22.66 -5.85 -24.76
N ARG A 94 -23.47 -5.09 -25.50
CA ARG A 94 -23.04 -4.42 -26.75
C ARG A 94 -21.76 -3.60 -26.58
N CYS A 95 -21.62 -2.89 -25.44
CA CYS A 95 -20.40 -2.13 -25.12
C CYS A 95 -19.15 -3.00 -24.99
N TYR A 96 -19.29 -4.21 -24.44
CA TYR A 96 -18.20 -5.17 -24.33
C TYR A 96 -17.80 -5.71 -25.70
N ILE A 97 -18.78 -6.16 -26.50
CA ILE A 97 -18.57 -6.69 -27.85
C ILE A 97 -17.87 -5.65 -28.73
N ARG A 98 -18.35 -4.40 -28.70
CA ARG A 98 -17.73 -3.26 -29.39
C ARG A 98 -16.25 -3.10 -29.01
N ARG A 99 -15.95 -3.09 -27.71
CA ARG A 99 -14.57 -2.97 -27.21
C ARG A 99 -13.68 -4.11 -27.72
N VAL A 100 -14.18 -5.36 -27.74
CA VAL A 100 -13.42 -6.51 -28.26
C VAL A 100 -13.09 -6.31 -29.74
N CYS A 101 -14.06 -5.87 -30.54
CA CYS A 101 -13.84 -5.55 -31.95
C CYS A 101 -12.81 -4.43 -32.14
N GLU A 102 -12.93 -3.34 -31.39
CA GLU A 102 -12.00 -2.19 -31.43
C GLU A 102 -10.56 -2.58 -31.05
N LEU A 103 -10.39 -3.48 -30.07
CA LEU A 103 -9.07 -3.99 -29.66
C LEU A 103 -8.40 -4.83 -30.76
N HIS A 104 -9.19 -5.51 -31.60
CA HIS A 104 -8.71 -6.36 -32.69
C HIS A 104 -8.76 -5.66 -34.06
N GLY A 105 -9.15 -4.38 -34.12
CA GLY A 105 -9.17 -3.59 -35.35
C GLY A 105 -10.30 -3.95 -36.33
N ILE A 106 -11.39 -4.57 -35.86
CA ILE A 106 -12.51 -4.94 -36.73
C ILE A 106 -13.49 -3.77 -36.84
N GLU A 107 -13.78 -3.36 -38.07
CA GLU A 107 -14.77 -2.32 -38.35
C GLU A 107 -16.20 -2.82 -38.12
N HIS A 108 -17.03 -1.97 -37.51
CA HIS A 108 -18.44 -2.26 -37.29
C HIS A 108 -19.30 -1.03 -37.53
N SER A 109 -20.58 -1.20 -37.85
CA SER A 109 -21.51 -0.12 -38.22
C SER A 109 -21.64 1.01 -37.19
N SER A 110 -21.38 0.75 -35.90
CA SER A 110 -21.32 1.80 -34.86
C SER A 110 -20.08 2.72 -34.94
N ASN A 111 -19.10 2.41 -35.79
CA ASN A 111 -17.92 3.26 -36.06
C ASN A 111 -18.25 4.48 -36.93
N GLN A 112 -19.46 4.60 -37.45
CA GLN A 112 -19.87 5.78 -38.24
C GLN A 112 -19.88 7.09 -37.43
N ASN A 113 -19.81 7.01 -36.09
CA ASN A 113 -19.61 8.16 -35.18
C ASN A 113 -18.16 8.30 -34.67
N ALA A 114 -17.19 7.58 -35.24
CA ALA A 114 -15.81 7.65 -34.82
C ALA A 114 -15.19 8.97 -35.26
N HIS A 115 -14.62 9.72 -34.30
CA HIS A 115 -13.71 10.82 -34.62
C HIS A 115 -12.65 10.35 -35.61
N SER A 116 -12.22 11.24 -36.51
CA SER A 116 -11.26 10.90 -37.57
C SER A 116 -9.98 10.29 -36.99
N GLU A 117 -9.33 9.42 -37.77
CA GLU A 117 -8.07 8.78 -37.38
C GLU A 117 -6.99 9.78 -37.00
N LEU A 118 -7.00 10.98 -37.62
CA LEU A 118 -6.14 12.10 -37.26
C LEU A 118 -6.34 12.57 -35.81
N ILE A 119 -7.59 12.66 -35.35
CA ILE A 119 -7.91 13.04 -33.96
C ILE A 119 -7.45 11.95 -33.00
N ARG A 120 -7.69 10.68 -33.34
CA ARG A 120 -7.21 9.52 -32.56
C ARG A 120 -5.69 9.56 -32.39
N ASN A 121 -4.95 9.79 -33.48
CA ASN A 121 -3.49 9.88 -33.46
C ASN A 121 -2.97 11.08 -32.64
N LYS A 122 -3.67 12.21 -32.66
CA LYS A 122 -3.37 13.35 -31.78
C LYS A 122 -3.56 12.99 -30.31
N VAL A 123 -4.67 12.33 -29.96
CA VAL A 123 -4.90 11.83 -28.58
C VAL A 123 -3.77 10.91 -28.15
N ILE A 124 -3.38 9.94 -28.99
CA ILE A 124 -2.28 9.00 -28.72
C ILE A 124 -0.98 9.78 -28.49
N SER A 125 -0.61 10.69 -29.40
CA SER A 125 0.63 11.48 -29.31
C SER A 125 0.70 12.31 -28.01
N MET A 126 -0.39 13.02 -27.67
CA MET A 126 -0.45 13.79 -26.42
C MET A 126 -0.42 12.89 -25.19
N ALA A 127 -1.05 11.71 -25.28
CA ALA A 127 -1.06 10.73 -24.23
C ALA A 127 0.33 10.09 -24.01
N GLU A 128 1.11 9.87 -25.07
CA GLU A 128 2.49 9.40 -25.03
C GLU A 128 3.45 10.43 -24.43
N LEU A 129 3.17 11.72 -24.64
CA LEU A 129 3.85 12.81 -23.91
C LEU A 129 3.42 12.89 -22.44
N GLY A 130 2.41 12.12 -22.05
CA GLY A 130 1.93 12.03 -20.67
C GLY A 130 1.08 13.22 -20.24
N ARG A 131 0.42 13.95 -21.15
CA ARG A 131 -0.52 15.04 -20.80
C ARG A 131 -1.73 14.52 -20.01
N ASN A 132 -2.39 15.40 -19.26
CA ASN A 132 -3.60 15.03 -18.51
C ASN A 132 -4.73 14.64 -19.50
N ARG A 133 -5.58 13.68 -19.12
CA ARG A 133 -6.72 13.27 -19.94
C ARG A 133 -7.72 14.40 -20.14
N GLN A 134 -7.92 15.21 -19.09
CA GLN A 134 -8.80 16.37 -19.13
C GLN A 134 -8.25 17.45 -20.09
N GLU A 135 -6.96 17.76 -20.00
CA GLU A 135 -6.29 18.71 -20.90
C GLU A 135 -6.38 18.26 -22.37
N ILE A 136 -6.19 16.97 -22.64
CA ILE A 136 -6.33 16.41 -24.00
C ILE A 136 -7.77 16.57 -24.51
N ALA A 137 -8.76 16.31 -23.65
CA ALA A 137 -10.16 16.43 -23.99
C ALA A 137 -10.54 17.89 -24.32
N GLU A 138 -10.08 18.84 -23.52
CA GLU A 138 -10.32 20.27 -23.71
C GLU A 138 -9.61 20.80 -24.98
N GLU A 139 -8.33 20.47 -25.17
CA GLU A 139 -7.53 20.94 -26.31
C GLU A 139 -8.05 20.43 -27.66
N LEU A 140 -8.64 19.23 -27.68
CA LEU A 140 -9.20 18.64 -28.89
C LEU A 140 -10.73 18.75 -28.98
N SER A 141 -11.39 19.41 -28.02
CA SER A 141 -12.86 19.52 -27.93
C SER A 141 -13.57 18.16 -27.97
N LEU A 142 -13.04 17.19 -27.23
CA LEU A 142 -13.53 15.80 -27.15
C LEU A 142 -14.18 15.52 -25.80
N GLY A 143 -15.05 14.51 -25.75
CA GLY A 143 -15.50 13.96 -24.48
C GLY A 143 -14.37 13.20 -23.77
N ILE A 144 -14.26 13.36 -22.45
CA ILE A 144 -13.25 12.64 -21.63
C ILE A 144 -13.33 11.12 -21.80
N GLY A 145 -14.55 10.58 -21.92
CA GLY A 145 -14.77 9.14 -22.12
C GLY A 145 -14.13 8.61 -23.41
N TYR A 146 -14.13 9.42 -24.48
CA TYR A 146 -13.46 9.04 -25.73
C TYR A 146 -11.95 9.01 -25.55
N VAL A 147 -11.36 10.02 -24.89
CA VAL A 147 -9.92 10.05 -24.59
C VAL A 147 -9.51 8.85 -23.74
N GLU A 148 -10.31 8.49 -22.73
CA GLU A 148 -10.09 7.30 -21.91
C GLU A 148 -10.17 6.01 -22.73
N GLN A 149 -11.14 5.90 -23.61
CA GLN A 149 -11.32 4.75 -24.50
C GLN A 149 -10.13 4.60 -25.44
N VAL A 150 -9.69 5.67 -26.13
CA VAL A 150 -8.52 5.63 -27.01
C VAL A 150 -7.28 5.20 -26.23
N ILE A 151 -7.04 5.75 -25.04
CA ILE A 151 -5.88 5.38 -24.22
C ILE A 151 -5.96 3.93 -23.76
N SER A 152 -7.14 3.44 -23.38
CA SER A 152 -7.33 2.06 -22.93
C SER A 152 -7.24 1.03 -24.06
N ASN A 153 -7.66 1.41 -25.27
CA ASN A 153 -7.66 0.54 -26.43
C ASN A 153 -6.32 0.53 -27.15
N THR A 154 -5.45 1.52 -26.89
CA THR A 154 -4.10 1.55 -27.47
C THR A 154 -3.16 0.63 -26.66
N PRO A 155 -2.62 -0.44 -27.26
CA PRO A 155 -1.74 -1.37 -26.56
C PRO A 155 -0.51 -0.68 -25.96
N GLY A 156 -0.14 -1.03 -24.73
CA GLY A 156 1.05 -0.51 -24.05
C GLY A 156 0.98 0.95 -23.55
N LEU A 157 0.07 1.77 -24.06
CA LEU A 157 -0.01 3.20 -23.73
C LEU A 157 -0.31 3.46 -22.26
N VAL A 158 -1.19 2.66 -21.65
CA VAL A 158 -1.50 2.74 -20.21
C VAL A 158 -0.25 2.48 -19.35
N ALA A 159 0.53 1.45 -19.70
CA ALA A 159 1.76 1.10 -19.00
C ALA A 159 2.84 2.18 -19.17
N HIS A 160 2.99 2.70 -20.38
CA HIS A 160 3.90 3.82 -20.67
C HIS A 160 3.54 5.07 -19.86
N ARG A 161 2.27 5.46 -19.83
CA ARG A 161 1.80 6.60 -19.02
C ARG A 161 2.04 6.41 -17.53
N LYS A 162 1.86 5.19 -17.02
CA LYS A 162 2.20 4.84 -15.62
C LYS A 162 3.68 5.05 -15.36
N LYS A 163 4.56 4.62 -16.27
CA LYS A 163 6.00 4.84 -16.18
C LYS A 163 6.34 6.33 -16.16
N LEU A 164 5.77 7.13 -17.05
CA LEU A 164 5.96 8.58 -17.08
C LEU A 164 5.51 9.26 -15.78
N TRP A 165 4.37 8.85 -15.23
CA TRP A 165 3.88 9.38 -13.96
C TRP A 165 4.87 9.09 -12.81
N ILE A 166 5.38 7.85 -12.73
CA ILE A 166 6.40 7.47 -11.73
C ILE A 166 7.64 8.35 -11.90
N LEU A 167 8.16 8.49 -13.13
CA LEU A 167 9.34 9.30 -13.41
C LEU A 167 9.16 10.78 -13.03
N ARG A 168 7.98 11.37 -13.33
CA ARG A 168 7.66 12.75 -12.92
C ARG A 168 7.66 12.90 -11.41
N LYS A 169 7.05 11.96 -10.68
CA LYS A 169 7.04 11.99 -9.22
C LYS A 169 8.43 11.79 -8.63
N VAL A 170 9.24 10.87 -9.16
CA VAL A 170 10.65 10.71 -8.78
C VAL A 170 11.41 12.03 -8.99
N ARG A 171 11.27 12.67 -10.15
CA ARG A 171 11.94 13.94 -10.46
C ARG A 171 11.51 15.07 -9.52
N SER A 172 10.21 15.18 -9.24
CA SER A 172 9.65 16.18 -8.33
C SER A 172 10.16 15.98 -6.90
N SER A 173 10.08 14.76 -6.37
CA SER A 173 10.56 14.43 -5.02
C SER A 173 12.07 14.62 -4.89
N TYR A 174 12.83 14.29 -5.94
CA TYR A 174 14.28 14.53 -5.95
C TYR A 174 14.61 16.03 -5.91
N ARG A 175 13.90 16.85 -6.70
CA ARG A 175 14.06 18.31 -6.69
C ARG A 175 13.74 18.90 -5.33
N GLU A 176 12.66 18.46 -4.70
CA GLU A 176 12.26 18.88 -3.35
C GLU A 176 13.38 18.62 -2.33
N LEU A 177 13.88 17.39 -2.24
CA LEU A 177 14.98 17.07 -1.31
C LEU A 177 16.29 17.80 -1.66
N ARG A 178 16.57 17.99 -2.96
CA ARG A 178 17.77 18.70 -3.40
C ARG A 178 17.72 20.17 -3.02
N MET A 179 16.56 20.80 -3.12
CA MET A 179 16.35 22.18 -2.67
C MET A 179 16.45 22.27 -1.15
N ALA A 180 15.81 21.35 -0.42
CA ALA A 180 15.90 21.28 1.03
C ALA A 180 17.35 21.18 1.53
N ARG A 181 18.20 20.37 0.86
CA ARG A 181 19.63 20.27 1.19
C ARG A 181 20.41 21.55 0.92
N LYS A 182 20.02 22.34 -0.09
CA LYS A 182 20.66 23.64 -0.35
C LYS A 182 20.29 24.67 0.72
N VAL A 183 19.03 24.69 1.15
CA VAL A 183 18.53 25.64 2.15
C VAL A 183 18.98 25.25 3.56
N HIS A 184 19.10 23.95 3.84
CA HIS A 184 19.49 23.43 5.15
C HIS A 184 20.67 22.44 5.04
N PRO A 185 21.91 22.95 4.92
CA PRO A 185 23.10 22.10 4.81
C PRO A 185 23.37 21.24 6.05
N ASP A 186 22.95 21.70 7.23
CA ASP A 186 23.22 21.07 8.53
C ASP A 186 22.24 19.95 8.91
N TRP A 187 21.16 19.78 8.13
CA TRP A 187 20.17 18.75 8.40
C TRP A 187 20.77 17.36 8.35
N ILE A 188 20.35 16.51 9.28
CA ILE A 188 20.68 15.10 9.29
C ILE A 188 19.60 14.30 8.56
N ARG A 189 19.91 13.05 8.20
CA ARG A 189 18.95 12.16 7.49
C ARG A 189 17.58 12.06 8.17
N LYS A 190 17.52 12.19 9.51
CA LYS A 190 16.28 12.15 10.29
C LYS A 190 15.37 13.32 9.95
N ASP A 191 15.92 14.52 9.77
CA ASP A 191 15.16 15.74 9.50
C ASP A 191 14.51 15.67 8.12
N PHE A 192 15.26 15.23 7.10
CA PHE A 192 14.70 14.98 5.75
C PHE A 192 13.55 13.96 5.79
N LYS A 193 13.67 12.90 6.59
CA LYS A 193 12.65 11.87 6.73
C LYS A 193 11.39 12.39 7.45
N GLN A 194 11.57 13.32 8.40
CA GLN A 194 10.47 13.90 9.17
C GLN A 194 9.74 14.99 8.39
N ILE A 195 10.47 15.96 7.84
CA ILE A 195 9.91 17.14 7.18
C ILE A 195 9.44 16.79 5.76
N HIS A 196 10.30 16.14 4.96
CA HIS A 196 10.01 15.76 3.58
C HIS A 196 9.60 14.28 3.45
N ASN A 197 8.78 13.81 4.39
CA ASN A 197 8.41 12.41 4.55
C ASN A 197 7.93 11.75 3.25
N ARG A 198 6.99 12.41 2.56
CA ARG A 198 6.39 11.90 1.31
C ARG A 198 7.44 11.74 0.21
N ALA A 199 8.24 12.77 -0.04
CA ALA A 199 9.30 12.74 -1.04
C ALA A 199 10.38 11.71 -0.71
N PHE A 200 10.78 11.66 0.57
CA PHE A 200 11.75 10.70 1.08
C PHE A 200 11.32 9.26 0.81
N PHE A 201 10.12 8.86 1.26
CA PHE A 201 9.65 7.50 1.12
C PHE A 201 9.29 7.15 -0.34
N TYR A 202 8.85 8.13 -1.13
CA TYR A 202 8.61 7.90 -2.55
C TYR A 202 9.91 7.55 -3.29
N LEU A 203 10.99 8.29 -3.04
CA LEU A 203 12.31 7.97 -3.61
C LEU A 203 12.91 6.70 -3.01
N TYR A 204 12.72 6.44 -1.72
CA TYR A 204 13.17 5.20 -1.10
C TYR A 204 12.60 3.96 -1.81
N ARG A 205 11.30 4.00 -2.16
CA ARG A 205 10.62 2.90 -2.86
C ARG A 205 10.97 2.82 -4.35
N ASN A 206 11.07 3.95 -5.05
CA ASN A 206 11.15 3.96 -6.52
C ASN A 206 12.55 4.26 -7.08
N ALA A 207 13.42 4.94 -6.33
CA ALA A 207 14.70 5.43 -6.81
C ALA A 207 15.73 5.62 -5.67
N ARG A 208 16.07 4.53 -4.97
CA ARG A 208 16.94 4.57 -3.78
C ARG A 208 18.32 5.20 -4.05
N ARG A 209 18.92 4.93 -5.22
CA ARG A 209 20.22 5.54 -5.60
C ARG A 209 20.16 7.07 -5.65
N LEU A 210 19.07 7.63 -6.21
CA LEU A 210 18.87 9.08 -6.25
C LEU A 210 18.67 9.67 -4.85
N LEU A 211 17.93 8.97 -3.98
CA LEU A 211 17.77 9.39 -2.58
C LEU A 211 19.13 9.50 -1.88
N GLU A 212 19.95 8.44 -1.96
CA GLU A 212 21.25 8.40 -1.29
C GLU A 212 22.21 9.49 -1.81
N SER A 213 22.12 9.86 -3.09
CA SER A 213 22.91 10.96 -3.66
C SER A 213 22.59 12.34 -3.09
N VAL A 214 21.36 12.55 -2.61
CA VAL A 214 20.91 13.83 -2.06
C VAL A 214 21.02 13.87 -0.54
N LEU A 215 21.07 12.74 0.15
CA LEU A 215 21.14 12.75 1.60
C LEU A 215 22.57 13.05 2.14
N PRO A 216 22.68 13.77 3.28
CA PRO A 216 23.95 14.03 3.96
C PRO A 216 24.56 12.71 4.45
N ALA A 217 25.88 12.61 4.65
CA ALA A 217 26.58 11.37 5.04
C ALA A 217 25.96 10.69 6.28
N LYS A 218 26.08 9.36 6.38
CA LYS A 218 25.52 8.62 7.52
C LYS A 218 26.35 8.92 8.77
N LEU A 219 25.72 9.48 9.79
CA LEU A 219 26.35 9.62 11.10
C LEU A 219 26.53 8.23 11.72
N ARG A 220 27.71 7.99 12.31
CA ARG A 220 27.93 6.80 13.14
C ARG A 220 27.02 6.90 14.36
N ALA A 221 26.37 5.79 14.72
CA ALA A 221 25.62 5.73 15.97
C ALA A 221 26.60 6.01 17.12
N ARG A 222 26.34 7.07 17.90
CA ARG A 222 27.03 7.27 19.17
C ARG A 222 26.50 6.20 20.11
N GLY A 223 27.34 5.23 20.46
CA GLY A 223 27.00 4.26 21.51
C GLY A 223 26.66 5.02 22.78
N THR A 224 25.60 4.61 23.46
CA THR A 224 25.29 5.13 24.79
C THR A 224 26.47 4.80 25.70
N LYS A 225 27.06 5.83 26.32
CA LYS A 225 28.06 5.60 27.36
C LYS A 225 27.32 4.97 28.54
N PHE A 226 27.61 3.70 28.82
CA PHE A 226 27.07 3.01 29.98
C PHE A 226 27.76 3.54 31.24
N ASP A 227 26.97 4.03 32.19
CA ASP A 227 27.48 4.59 33.45
C ASP A 227 27.77 3.46 34.44
N TRP A 228 29.02 3.01 34.44
CA TRP A 228 29.48 1.94 35.33
C TRP A 228 29.44 2.33 36.80
N VAL A 229 29.55 3.62 37.14
CA VAL A 229 29.57 4.08 38.54
C VAL A 229 28.18 3.92 39.14
N LYS A 230 27.16 4.39 38.41
CA LYS A 230 25.76 4.24 38.82
C LYS A 230 25.35 2.78 38.93
N GLU A 231 25.80 1.93 38.01
CA GLU A 231 25.50 0.51 38.05
C GLU A 231 26.21 -0.19 39.23
N ASP A 232 27.47 0.17 39.52
CA ASP A 232 28.22 -0.36 40.69
C ASP A 232 27.53 -0.01 42.01
N GLU A 233 26.98 1.20 42.13
CA GLU A 233 26.24 1.63 43.32
C GLU A 233 24.91 0.88 43.47
N ARG A 234 24.16 0.70 42.37
CA ARG A 234 22.92 -0.09 42.35
C ARG A 234 23.16 -1.53 42.79
N LEU A 235 24.20 -2.17 42.24
CA LEU A 235 24.52 -3.56 42.55
C LEU A 235 24.98 -3.72 44.01
N TYR A 236 25.82 -2.80 44.50
CA TYR A 236 26.25 -2.76 45.90
C TYR A 236 25.06 -2.67 46.85
N GLU A 237 24.13 -1.72 46.62
CA GLU A 237 22.95 -1.57 47.48
C GLU A 237 22.05 -2.81 47.45
N ALA A 238 21.84 -3.37 46.28
CA ALA A 238 20.96 -4.53 46.12
C ALA A 238 21.54 -5.77 46.83
N ILE A 239 22.85 -5.99 46.74
CA ILE A 239 23.54 -7.10 47.42
C ILE A 239 23.59 -6.87 48.93
N SER A 240 23.88 -5.64 49.38
CA SER A 240 23.95 -5.30 50.81
C SER A 240 22.62 -5.44 51.54
N LYS A 241 21.48 -5.31 50.84
CA LYS A 241 20.13 -5.46 51.42
C LYS A 241 19.66 -6.92 51.52
N MET A 242 20.42 -7.89 51.00
CA MET A 242 20.04 -9.31 51.06
C MET A 242 20.39 -9.95 52.40
N LYS A 243 19.44 -10.71 52.97
CA LYS A 243 19.56 -11.38 54.28
C LYS A 243 19.95 -12.86 54.22
N LYS A 244 20.01 -13.47 53.02
CA LYS A 244 20.33 -14.90 52.81
C LYS A 244 21.31 -15.02 51.66
N LEU A 245 22.60 -15.09 51.97
CA LEU A 245 23.68 -15.15 50.99
C LEU A 245 24.43 -16.49 51.02
N ASP A 246 24.24 -17.29 52.06
CA ASP A 246 25.19 -18.34 52.48
C ASP A 246 25.30 -19.58 51.55
N ASP A 247 24.48 -19.70 50.50
CA ASP A 247 24.52 -20.82 49.55
C ASP A 247 24.41 -20.40 48.06
N LEU A 248 24.54 -19.10 47.75
CA LEU A 248 24.33 -18.61 46.38
C LEU A 248 25.61 -18.66 45.55
N SER A 249 25.51 -19.13 44.30
CA SER A 249 26.58 -18.92 43.31
C SER A 249 26.56 -17.48 42.79
N ILE A 250 27.70 -16.97 42.30
CA ILE A 250 27.79 -15.64 41.67
C ILE A 250 26.75 -15.46 40.55
N SER A 251 26.44 -16.53 39.82
CA SER A 251 25.43 -16.51 38.77
C SER A 251 24.01 -16.37 39.32
N ALA A 252 23.70 -17.06 40.42
CA ALA A 252 22.41 -16.98 41.10
C ALA A 252 22.21 -15.60 41.76
N LEU A 253 23.27 -15.07 42.39
CA LEU A 253 23.30 -13.72 42.94
C LEU A 253 23.04 -12.66 41.85
N GLY A 254 23.73 -12.76 40.71
CA GLY A 254 23.50 -11.87 39.57
C GLY A 254 22.08 -11.94 39.03
N HIS A 255 21.48 -13.13 38.99
CA HIS A 255 20.09 -13.27 38.59
C HIS A 255 19.12 -12.56 39.56
N HIS A 256 19.35 -12.70 40.88
CA HIS A 256 18.53 -12.05 41.91
C HIS A 256 18.61 -10.52 41.86
N VAL A 257 19.78 -9.97 41.55
CA VAL A 257 20.00 -8.50 41.46
C VAL A 257 19.64 -7.94 40.07
N GLN A 258 19.35 -8.82 39.11
CA GLN A 258 19.20 -8.47 37.70
C GLN A 258 20.45 -7.72 37.21
N ASP A 259 21.63 -8.31 37.43
CA ASP A 259 22.92 -7.74 37.03
C ASP A 259 23.20 -7.88 35.53
N HIS A 260 22.33 -8.58 34.78
CA HIS A 260 22.52 -8.92 33.37
C HIS A 260 23.91 -9.53 33.04
N GLY A 261 24.48 -10.26 34.00
CA GLY A 261 25.81 -10.88 33.90
C GLY A 261 26.99 -9.93 34.11
N HIS A 262 26.78 -8.72 34.65
CA HIS A 262 27.83 -7.75 34.97
C HIS A 262 28.79 -8.23 36.07
N LEU A 263 28.30 -8.95 37.09
CA LEU A 263 29.13 -9.50 38.17
C LEU A 263 30.13 -10.56 37.63
N ARG A 264 29.77 -11.24 36.54
CA ARG A 264 30.64 -12.24 35.89
C ARG A 264 31.58 -11.64 34.84
N ARG A 265 31.06 -10.76 33.98
CA ARG A 265 31.80 -10.27 32.80
C ARG A 265 32.55 -8.96 33.02
N ASN A 266 32.05 -8.11 33.92
CA ASN A 266 32.49 -6.72 34.05
C ASN A 266 32.95 -6.36 35.48
N LEU A 267 33.26 -7.36 36.31
CA LEU A 267 33.67 -7.18 37.70
C LEU A 267 34.85 -6.21 37.91
N LYS A 268 35.76 -6.12 36.93
CA LYS A 268 36.88 -5.16 36.96
C LYS A 268 36.42 -3.69 36.97
N ARG A 269 35.22 -3.40 36.47
CA ARG A 269 34.63 -2.06 36.39
C ARG A 269 33.72 -1.73 37.59
N LEU A 270 33.41 -2.73 38.42
CA LEU A 270 32.51 -2.63 39.58
C LEU A 270 33.36 -2.66 40.86
N THR A 271 33.95 -1.52 41.24
CA THR A 271 34.94 -1.47 42.32
C THR A 271 34.34 -1.60 43.71
N LYS A 272 33.16 -1.01 43.95
CA LYS A 272 32.44 -1.11 45.23
C LYS A 272 31.86 -2.51 45.40
N THR A 273 31.15 -3.00 44.39
CA THR A 273 30.54 -4.33 44.41
C THR A 273 31.57 -5.44 44.52
N LYS A 274 32.73 -5.31 43.85
CA LYS A 274 33.82 -6.28 43.97
C LYS A 274 34.39 -6.37 45.38
N LYS A 275 34.48 -5.26 46.12
CA LYS A 275 34.92 -5.28 47.53
C LYS A 275 33.91 -6.01 48.41
N LEU A 276 32.63 -5.67 48.26
CA LEU A 276 31.54 -6.32 48.99
C LEU A 276 31.52 -7.84 48.75
N LEU A 277 31.67 -8.28 47.50
CA LEU A 277 31.71 -9.70 47.17
C LEU A 277 32.91 -10.45 47.78
N ARG A 278 34.05 -9.76 47.98
CA ARG A 278 35.22 -10.34 48.69
C ARG A 278 34.97 -10.46 50.18
N GLU A 279 34.33 -9.46 50.78
CA GLU A 279 33.95 -9.48 52.21
C GLU A 279 32.94 -10.60 52.50
N LEU A 280 32.09 -10.91 51.53
CA LEU A 280 31.07 -11.97 51.62
C LEU A 280 31.59 -13.35 51.15
N ASN A 281 32.88 -13.54 50.89
CA ASN A 281 33.50 -14.79 50.41
C ASN A 281 32.92 -15.37 49.10
N PHE A 282 32.37 -14.53 48.22
CA PHE A 282 31.92 -14.94 46.88
C PHE A 282 33.06 -14.93 45.82
N LEU A 283 34.24 -14.40 46.16
CA LEU A 283 35.38 -14.18 45.26
C LEU A 283 36.71 -14.63 45.85
#